data_AF-A0A1H2UYA4-F1
#
_entry.id   AF-A0A1H2UYA4-F1
#
_cell.length_a   1.000
_cell.length_b   1.000
_cell.length_c   1.000
_cell.angle_alpha   90.00
_cell.angle_beta   90.00
_cell.angle_gamma   90.00
#
_symmetry.space_group_name_H-M   'P 1'
#
loop_
_entity.id
_entity.type
_entity.pdbx_description
1 polymer ?
#
loop_
_entity_poly.entity_id
_entity_poly.type
_entity_poly.pdbx_seq_one_letter_code
_entity_poly.pdbx_strand_id
1 'polypeptide(L)'
;MTDKQFVSVFRSGKKEDTYIYVRRGQDWDALPEPLRAVFGNPVHAMDLIMTPERKLARTTGKVVLEALDKQDFYLQMPEEQEGYVVAFKEKLRKHKE
;
A
#
# COMPACT_ATOMS: atom_id res chain seq x y z
N MET A 1 -11.01 -11.39 12.15
CA MET A 1 -9.77 -11.02 11.42
C MET A 1 -9.49 -12.17 10.48
N THR A 2 -9.38 -11.93 9.19
CA THR A 2 -9.15 -13.02 8.22
C THR A 2 -7.75 -13.59 8.45
N ASP A 3 -7.65 -14.89 8.73
CA ASP A 3 -6.37 -15.54 9.06
C ASP A 3 -5.38 -15.53 7.88
N LYS A 4 -5.88 -15.50 6.64
CA LYS A 4 -5.09 -15.54 5.41
C LYS A 4 -5.77 -14.77 4.28
N GLN A 5 -5.01 -13.99 3.51
CA GLN A 5 -5.53 -13.21 2.39
C GLN A 5 -4.60 -13.24 1.19
N PHE A 6 -5.15 -13.39 -0.02
CA PHE A 6 -4.37 -13.22 -1.25
C PHE A 6 -4.13 -11.74 -1.51
N VAL A 7 -2.87 -11.34 -1.51
CA VAL A 7 -2.42 -9.96 -1.66
C VAL A 7 -1.51 -9.87 -2.88
N SER A 8 -1.78 -8.89 -3.74
CA SER A 8 -0.93 -8.52 -4.87
C SER A 8 -0.09 -7.32 -4.47
N VAL A 9 1.20 -7.37 -4.79
CA VAL A 9 2.17 -6.31 -4.52
C VAL A 9 2.61 -5.70 -5.83
N PHE A 10 2.52 -4.38 -5.91
CA PHE A 10 2.98 -3.60 -7.04
C PHE A 10 4.09 -2.66 -6.59
N ARG A 11 5.10 -2.47 -7.43
CA ARG A 11 6.11 -1.41 -7.25
C ARG A 11 5.75 -0.19 -8.09
N SER A 12 6.10 0.99 -7.61
CA SER A 12 5.94 2.21 -8.39
C SER A 12 6.88 2.20 -9.60
N GLY A 13 6.36 2.55 -10.77
CA GLY A 13 7.19 2.79 -11.95
C GLY A 13 7.88 4.16 -11.94
N LYS A 14 7.50 5.05 -11.02
CA LYS A 14 8.03 6.42 -10.90
C LYS A 14 9.00 6.61 -9.72
N LYS A 15 8.78 5.91 -8.61
CA LYS A 15 9.57 6.04 -7.39
C LYS A 15 10.17 4.69 -7.02
N GLU A 16 11.49 4.66 -6.88
CA GLU A 16 12.17 3.48 -6.36
C GLU A 16 11.74 3.19 -4.92
N ASP A 17 11.89 1.93 -4.51
CA ASP A 17 11.59 1.47 -3.15
C ASP A 17 10.17 1.74 -2.61
N THR A 18 9.24 2.08 -3.52
CA THR A 18 7.84 2.34 -3.19
C THR A 18 6.99 1.15 -3.63
N TYR A 19 6.29 0.53 -2.68
CA TYR A 19 5.45 -0.65 -2.91
C TYR A 19 4.05 -0.42 -2.38
N ILE A 20 3.08 -1.02 -3.04
CA ILE A 20 1.69 -1.02 -2.62
C ILE A 20 1.15 -2.44 -2.61
N TYR A 21 0.46 -2.76 -1.53
CA TYR A 21 -0.16 -4.03 -1.28
C TYR A 21 -1.67 -3.84 -1.39
N VAL A 22 -2.34 -4.68 -2.16
CA VAL A 22 -3.79 -4.67 -2.34
C VAL A 22 -4.34 -6.09 -2.33
N ARG A 23 -5.64 -6.25 -2.12
CA ARG A 23 -6.30 -7.55 -2.32
C ARG A 23 -6.11 -7.99 -3.76
N ARG A 24 -5.92 -9.30 -3.98
CA ARG A 24 -5.85 -9.82 -5.35
C ARG A 24 -7.15 -9.52 -6.08
N GLY A 25 -7.04 -8.98 -7.30
CA GLY A 25 -8.18 -8.54 -8.09
C GLY A 25 -8.71 -7.15 -7.73
N GLN A 26 -8.00 -6.39 -6.88
CA GLN A 26 -8.33 -4.99 -6.62
C GLN A 26 -8.33 -4.18 -7.92
N ASP A 27 -9.41 -3.45 -8.16
CA ASP A 27 -9.48 -2.50 -9.26
C ASP A 27 -8.55 -1.30 -8.98
N TRP A 28 -7.68 -1.02 -9.94
CA TRP A 28 -6.70 0.06 -9.80
C TRP A 28 -7.36 1.43 -9.85
N ASP A 29 -8.43 1.57 -10.63
CA ASP A 29 -9.16 2.82 -10.76
C ASP A 29 -10.00 3.16 -9.53
N ALA A 30 -10.32 2.16 -8.70
CA ALA A 30 -10.98 2.35 -7.41
C ALA A 30 -10.06 2.95 -6.34
N LEU A 31 -8.74 3.00 -6.58
CA LEU A 31 -7.81 3.59 -5.63
C LEU A 31 -7.79 5.12 -5.69
N PRO A 32 -7.50 5.79 -4.56
CA PRO A 32 -7.44 7.25 -4.50
C PRO A 32 -6.55 7.83 -5.60
N GLU A 33 -7.06 8.84 -6.31
CA GLU A 33 -6.31 9.53 -7.37
C GLU A 33 -4.90 9.98 -6.93
N PRO A 34 -4.68 10.53 -5.72
CA PRO A 34 -3.34 10.92 -5.28
C PRO A 34 -2.35 9.76 -5.24
N LEU A 35 -2.84 8.56 -4.93
CA LEU A 35 -2.02 7.36 -4.87
C LEU A 35 -1.65 6.89 -6.29
N ARG A 36 -2.63 6.87 -7.21
CA ARG A 36 -2.39 6.58 -8.63
C ARG A 36 -1.41 7.56 -9.25
N ALA A 37 -1.51 8.86 -8.93
CA ALA A 37 -0.59 9.88 -9.42
C ALA A 37 0.87 9.62 -8.99
N VAL A 38 1.08 9.23 -7.73
CA VAL A 38 2.39 8.90 -7.14
C VAL A 38 2.98 7.62 -7.73
N PHE A 39 2.17 6.58 -7.95
CA PHE A 39 2.64 5.32 -8.54
C PHE A 39 2.84 5.40 -10.05
N GLY A 40 2.11 6.27 -10.74
CA GLY A 40 2.09 6.30 -12.19
C GLY A 40 1.60 4.95 -12.74
N ASN A 41 2.45 4.30 -13.53
CA ASN A 41 2.18 2.95 -14.02
C ASN A 41 2.72 1.92 -13.00
N PRO A 42 1.84 1.24 -12.23
CA PRO A 42 2.28 0.22 -11.29
C PRO A 42 2.89 -0.96 -12.07
N VAL A 43 3.96 -1.54 -11.53
CA VAL A 43 4.53 -2.78 -12.06
C VAL A 43 4.21 -3.88 -11.06
N HIS A 44 3.52 -4.94 -11.51
CA HIS A 44 3.27 -6.10 -10.66
C HIS A 44 4.61 -6.71 -10.23
N ALA A 45 4.80 -6.84 -8.92
CA ALA A 45 6.03 -7.38 -8.34
C ALA A 45 5.84 -8.85 -7.96
N MET A 46 4.77 -9.17 -7.23
CA MET A 46 4.46 -10.53 -6.82
C MET A 46 3.05 -10.66 -6.22
N ASP A 47 2.54 -11.89 -6.19
CA ASP A 47 1.37 -12.26 -5.38
C ASP A 47 1.82 -13.12 -4.19
N LEU A 48 1.20 -12.92 -3.03
CA LEU A 48 1.46 -13.74 -1.85
C LEU A 48 0.21 -13.96 -0.99
N ILE A 49 0.23 -15.06 -0.23
CA ILE A 49 -0.69 -15.25 0.89
C ILE A 49 -0.14 -14.48 2.09
N MET A 50 -0.88 -13.45 2.49
CA MET A 50 -0.62 -12.65 3.67
C MET A 50 -1.27 -13.31 4.89
N THR A 51 -0.52 -13.46 5.96
CA THR A 51 -1.02 -13.92 7.27
C THR A 51 -0.55 -12.92 8.34
N PRO A 52 -1.22 -12.82 9.49
CA PRO A 52 -0.80 -11.89 10.56
C PRO A 52 0.64 -12.12 11.04
N GLU A 53 1.09 -13.37 11.05
CA GLU A 53 2.41 -13.81 11.51
C GLU A 53 3.54 -13.58 10.48
N ARG A 54 3.17 -13.26 9.24
CA ARG A 54 4.14 -13.07 8.15
C ARG A 54 5.02 -11.85 8.45
N LYS A 55 6.33 -12.05 8.48
CA LYS A 55 7.31 -10.96 8.57
C LYS A 55 7.73 -10.51 7.17
N LEU A 56 7.71 -9.21 6.94
CA LEU A 56 8.23 -8.58 5.72
C LEU A 56 9.41 -7.70 6.10
N ALA A 57 10.23 -7.33 5.12
CA ALA A 57 11.46 -6.57 5.38
C ALA A 57 11.20 -5.21 6.07
N ARG A 58 10.11 -4.53 5.72
CA ARG A 58 9.78 -3.18 6.24
C ARG A 58 8.46 -3.10 7.02
N THR A 59 7.73 -4.20 7.16
CA THR A 59 6.42 -4.21 7.84
C THR A 59 6.02 -5.61 8.28
N THR A 60 4.84 -5.77 8.90
CA THR A 60 4.29 -7.07 9.28
C THR A 60 2.99 -7.34 8.55
N GLY A 61 2.69 -8.63 8.36
CA GLY A 61 1.43 -9.03 7.73
C GLY A 61 0.22 -8.54 8.50
N LYS A 62 0.28 -8.46 9.84
CA LYS A 62 -0.75 -7.84 10.66
C LYS A 62 -1.04 -6.40 10.25
N VAL A 63 -0.01 -5.55 10.13
CA VAL A 63 -0.16 -4.14 9.74
C VAL A 63 -0.75 -4.02 8.33
N VAL A 64 -0.28 -4.85 7.39
CA VAL A 64 -0.82 -4.86 6.02
C VAL A 64 -2.28 -5.27 6.01
N LEU A 65 -2.65 -6.36 6.68
CA LEU A 65 -4.03 -6.83 6.75
C LEU A 65 -4.96 -5.79 7.40
N GLU A 66 -4.54 -5.16 8.49
CA GLU A 66 -5.32 -4.08 9.13
C GLU A 66 -5.52 -2.87 8.20
N ALA A 67 -4.53 -2.52 7.39
CA ALA A 67 -4.68 -1.46 6.39
C ALA A 67 -5.61 -1.88 5.24
N LEU A 68 -5.47 -3.11 4.74
CA LEU A 68 -6.36 -3.65 3.71
C LEU A 68 -7.82 -3.75 4.20
N ASP A 69 -8.07 -3.95 5.49
CA ASP A 69 -9.42 -3.96 6.05
C ASP A 69 -10.01 -2.54 6.22
N LYS A 70 -9.15 -1.51 6.38
CA LYS A 70 -9.58 -0.13 6.64
C LYS A 70 -9.70 0.72 5.37
N GLN A 71 -8.82 0.51 4.41
CA GLN A 71 -8.62 1.41 3.26
C GLN A 71 -8.33 0.65 1.96
N ASP A 72 -8.44 -0.68 1.94
CA ASP A 72 -8.22 -1.57 0.78
C ASP A 72 -6.81 -1.60 0.17
N PHE A 73 -5.88 -0.77 0.67
CA PHE A 73 -4.48 -0.78 0.27
C PHE A 73 -3.53 -0.54 1.46
N TYR A 74 -2.30 -1.01 1.36
CA TYR A 74 -1.19 -0.60 2.23
C TYR A 74 -0.05 -0.04 1.38
N LEU A 75 0.38 1.18 1.70
CA LEU A 75 1.47 1.87 1.00
C LEU A 75 2.76 1.78 1.83
N GLN A 76 3.76 1.12 1.26
CA GLN A 76 5.13 1.15 1.73
C GLN A 76 5.90 2.19 0.91
N MET A 77 6.32 3.28 1.55
CA MET A 77 7.23 4.24 0.94
C MET A 77 8.68 3.82 1.19
N PRO A 78 9.64 4.33 0.40
CA PRO A 78 11.05 4.32 0.77
C PRO A 78 11.22 4.89 2.19
N GLU A 79 12.20 4.40 2.94
CA GLU A 79 12.59 5.04 4.20
C GLU A 79 13.11 6.44 3.86
N GLU A 80 12.26 7.45 4.04
CA GLU A 80 12.71 8.82 4.08
C GLU A 80 13.27 9.07 5.48
N GLN A 81 14.43 9.73 5.58
CA GLN A 81 14.83 10.41 6.80
C GLN A 81 13.68 11.34 7.24
N GLU A 82 12.83 10.86 8.15
CA GLU A 82 11.78 11.52 8.97
C GLU A 82 10.78 12.53 8.36
N GLY A 83 10.90 13.02 7.11
CA GLY A 83 10.20 14.24 6.68
C GLY A 83 8.83 14.12 5.99
N TYR A 84 8.55 13.06 5.23
CA TYR A 84 7.52 13.15 4.16
C TYR A 84 6.18 12.47 4.46
N VAL A 85 6.15 11.51 5.39
CA VAL A 85 4.95 10.72 5.72
C VAL A 85 3.83 11.58 6.32
N VAL A 86 4.19 12.68 6.99
CA VAL A 86 3.24 13.65 7.58
C VAL A 86 2.49 14.41 6.49
N ALA A 87 3.19 14.86 5.43
CA ALA A 87 2.60 15.68 4.37
C ALA A 87 1.53 14.93 3.55
N PHE A 88 1.70 13.62 3.32
CA PHE A 88 0.73 12.83 2.55
C PHE A 88 -0.55 12.55 3.36
N LYS A 89 -0.43 12.25 4.66
CA LYS A 89 -1.59 12.04 5.56
C LYS A 89 -2.44 13.31 5.70
N GLU A 90 -1.81 14.48 5.81
CA GLU A 90 -2.54 15.75 5.89
C GLU A 90 -3.26 16.10 4.58
N LYS A 91 -2.67 15.78 3.43
CA LYS A 91 -3.26 16.05 2.12
C LYS A 91 -4.47 15.16 1.82
N LEU A 92 -4.46 13.90 2.27
CA LEU A 92 -5.64 13.02 2.18
C LEU A 92 -6.78 13.47 3.11
N ARG A 93 -6.47 14.05 4.27
CA ARG A 93 -7.50 14.54 5.21
C ARG A 93 -8.21 15.79 4.69
N LYS A 94 -7.50 16.68 3.97
CA LYS A 94 -8.05 17.94 3.43
C LYS A 94 -8.97 17.79 2.22
N HIS A 95 -9.00 16.63 1.54
CA HIS A 95 -9.85 16.42 0.36
C HIS A 95 -11.24 15.87 0.70
N LYS A 96 -11.64 15.91 1.97
CA LYS A 96 -12.94 15.44 2.47
C LYS A 96 -13.86 16.56 2.97
N GLU A 97 -13.51 17.83 2.72
CA GLU A 97 -14.34 19.02 2.99
C GLU A 97 -14.84 19.65 1.69
#